data_AF-A0A258AUH4-F1
#
_entry.id   AF-A0A258AUH4-F1
#
_cell.length_a   1.000
_cell.length_b   1.000
_cell.length_c   1.000
_cell.angle_alpha   90.00
_cell.angle_beta   90.00
_cell.angle_gamma   90.00
#
_symmetry.space_group_name_H-M   'P 1'
#
loop_
_entity.id
_entity.type
_entity.pdbx_description
1 polymer ?
#
loop_
_entity_poly.entity_id
_entity_poly.type
_entity_poly.pdbx_seq_one_letter_code
_entity_poly.pdbx_strand_id
1 'polypeptide(L)'
;MARPSNTFDSLSLTIAITPQIKQYLEDMTLKGTFGSSPAEAARMLLSNGIDAMLNTGALDRRKWTLKDGQLVLLTPDQPSLSS
;
A
#
# COMPACT_ATOMS: atom_id res chain seq x y z
N MET A 1 -29.17 10.28 11.19
CA MET A 1 -27.97 9.68 11.81
C MET A 1 -26.84 9.80 10.80
N ALA A 2 -25.82 10.61 11.10
CA ALA A 2 -24.67 10.75 10.21
C ALA A 2 -23.91 9.43 10.17
N ARG A 3 -23.81 8.83 8.98
CA ARG A 3 -22.94 7.67 8.74
C ARG A 3 -21.52 8.09 9.13
N PRO A 4 -20.77 7.31 9.94
CA PRO A 4 -19.37 7.61 10.20
C PRO A 4 -18.67 7.74 8.84
N SER A 5 -18.17 8.95 8.55
CA SER A 5 -17.37 9.16 7.35
C SER A 5 -16.12 8.30 7.51
N ASN A 6 -15.88 7.45 6.52
CA ASN A 6 -14.74 6.55 6.52
C ASN A 6 -13.46 7.40 6.75
N THR A 7 -12.79 7.21 7.88
CA THR A 7 -11.70 8.09 8.36
C THR A 7 -10.36 7.79 7.68
N PHE A 8 -10.37 6.87 6.71
CA PHE A 8 -9.19 6.48 5.95
C PHE A 8 -9.22 7.13 4.58
N ASP A 9 -8.25 8.01 4.34
CA ASP A 9 -8.01 8.61 3.04
C ASP A 9 -7.66 7.50 2.03
N SER A 10 -8.57 7.28 1.08
CA SER A 10 -8.38 6.28 0.03
C SER A 10 -7.72 6.98 -1.16
N LEU A 11 -6.40 6.83 -1.28
CA LEU A 11 -5.66 7.38 -2.40
C LEU A 11 -5.87 6.52 -3.65
N SER A 12 -6.33 7.13 -4.74
CA SER A 12 -6.37 6.50 -6.05
C SER A 12 -4.98 6.49 -6.67
N LEU A 13 -4.54 5.32 -7.16
CA LEU A 13 -3.25 5.15 -7.82
C LEU A 13 -3.48 4.68 -9.26
N THR A 14 -2.91 5.42 -10.22
CA THR A 14 -2.85 4.98 -11.63
C THR A 14 -1.48 4.34 -11.89
N ILE A 15 -1.48 3.10 -12.36
CA ILE A 15 -0.26 2.37 -12.73
C ILE A 15 -0.21 2.15 -14.24
N ALA A 16 0.94 2.44 -14.84
CA ALA A 16 1.22 2.08 -16.22
C ALA A 16 1.81 0.67 -16.23
N ILE A 17 1.19 -0.23 -16.99
CA ILE A 17 1.60 -1.62 -17.12
C ILE A 17 1.65 -2.04 -18.57
N THR A 18 2.46 -3.06 -18.86
CA THR A 18 2.49 -3.67 -20.20
C THR A 18 1.20 -4.45 -20.47
N PRO A 19 0.82 -4.67 -21.74
CA PRO A 19 -0.38 -5.45 -22.08
C PRO A 19 -0.37 -6.88 -21.52
N GLN A 20 0.83 -7.49 -21.43
CA GLN A 20 1.01 -8.83 -20.86
C GLN A 20 0.63 -8.88 -19.37
N ILE A 21 1.04 -7.88 -18.58
CA ILE A 21 0.71 -7.81 -17.16
C ILE A 21 -0.79 -7.67 -16.95
N LYS A 22 -1.45 -6.86 -17.80
CA LYS A 22 -2.90 -6.71 -17.75
C LYS A 22 -3.61 -8.06 -17.91
N GLN A 23 -3.18 -8.85 -18.89
CA GLN A 23 -3.76 -10.17 -19.16
C GLN A 23 -3.55 -11.14 -17.98
N TYR A 24 -2.35 -11.16 -17.37
CA TYR A 24 -2.12 -11.98 -16.19
C TYR A 24 -2.99 -11.58 -14.99
N LEU A 25 -3.22 -10.28 -14.79
CA LEU A 25 -4.11 -9.78 -13.73
C LEU A 25 -5.57 -10.22 -13.97
N GLU A 26 -6.04 -10.14 -15.22
CA GLU A 26 -7.37 -10.62 -15.60
C GLU A 26 -7.50 -12.13 -15.40
N ASP A 27 -6.51 -12.92 -15.83
CA ASP A 27 -6.49 -14.38 -15.63
C ASP A 27 -6.47 -14.79 -14.15
N MET A 28 -5.78 -14.02 -13.30
CA MET A 28 -5.77 -14.26 -11.85
C MET A 28 -7.13 -14.00 -11.21
N THR A 29 -7.87 -13.01 -11.70
CA THR A 29 -9.24 -12.74 -11.22
C THR A 29 -10.22 -13.81 -11.70
N LEU A 30 -10.06 -14.31 -12.93
CA LEU A 30 -10.87 -15.39 -13.48
C LEU A 30 -10.68 -16.71 -12.74
N LYS A 31 -9.47 -16.99 -12.25
CA LYS A 31 -9.18 -18.16 -11.40
C LYS A 31 -9.79 -18.07 -9.99
N GLY A 32 -10.40 -16.94 -9.62
CA GLY A 32 -11.10 -16.74 -8.35
C GLY A 32 -10.21 -16.66 -7.12
N THR A 33 -8.89 -16.54 -7.30
CA THR A 33 -7.91 -16.55 -6.19
C THR A 33 -7.55 -15.15 -5.68
N PHE A 34 -7.74 -14.10 -6.49
CA PHE A 34 -7.20 -12.76 -6.21
C PHE A 34 -8.25 -11.63 -6.22
N GLY A 35 -9.46 -11.92 -5.71
CA GLY A 35 -10.55 -10.95 -5.64
C GLY A 35 -11.35 -10.83 -6.95
N SER A 36 -12.29 -9.90 -6.98
CA SER A 36 -13.29 -9.76 -8.05
C SER A 36 -12.90 -8.80 -9.18
N SER A 37 -11.75 -8.10 -9.07
CA SER A 37 -11.32 -7.15 -10.09
C SER A 37 -9.79 -7.16 -10.28
N PRO A 38 -9.28 -6.82 -11.48
CA PRO A 38 -7.84 -6.75 -11.74
C PRO A 38 -7.12 -5.76 -10.84
N ALA A 39 -7.81 -4.70 -10.39
CA ALA A 39 -7.29 -3.72 -9.46
C ALA A 39 -7.08 -4.30 -8.05
N GLU A 40 -8.01 -5.13 -7.57
CA GLU A 40 -7.86 -5.85 -6.31
C GLU A 40 -6.73 -6.88 -6.38
N ALA A 41 -6.62 -7.61 -7.49
CA ALA A 41 -5.51 -8.54 -7.70
C ALA A 41 -4.15 -7.81 -7.67
N ALA A 42 -4.05 -6.66 -8.36
CA ALA A 42 -2.85 -5.83 -8.34
C ALA A 42 -2.53 -5.32 -6.92
N ARG A 43 -3.56 -4.89 -6.16
CA ARG A 43 -3.40 -4.45 -4.77
C ARG A 43 -2.88 -5.56 -3.86
N MET A 44 -3.41 -6.77 -3.97
CA MET A 44 -2.94 -7.92 -3.19
C MET A 44 -1.49 -8.27 -3.52
N LEU A 45 -1.14 -8.29 -4.80
CA LEU A 45 0.24 -8.58 -5.24
C LEU A 45 1.22 -7.52 -4.75
N LEU A 46 0.85 -6.24 -4.82
CA LEU A 46 1.66 -5.15 -4.28
C LEU A 46 1.84 -5.29 -2.77
N SER A 47 0.77 -5.60 -2.03
CA SER A 47 0.84 -5.82 -0.58
C SER A 47 1.80 -6.96 -0.23
N ASN A 48 1.68 -8.10 -0.91
CA ASN A 48 2.54 -9.26 -0.68
C ASN A 48 4.00 -8.98 -1.06
N GLY A 49 4.23 -8.26 -2.16
CA GLY A 49 5.57 -7.85 -2.58
C GLY A 49 6.23 -6.90 -1.58
N ILE A 50 5.48 -5.92 -1.07
CA ILE A 50 5.96 -5.01 -0.02
C ILE A 50 6.29 -5.79 1.25
N ASP A 51 5.41 -6.69 1.71
CA ASP A 51 5.66 -7.48 2.91
C ASP A 51 6.91 -8.36 2.77
N ALA A 52 7.06 -9.04 1.62
CA ALA A 52 8.25 -9.83 1.31
C ALA A 52 9.53 -8.97 1.32
N MET A 53 9.49 -7.77 0.73
CA MET A 53 10.63 -6.84 0.72
C MET A 53 10.95 -6.26 2.10
N LEU A 54 9.95 -6.05 2.97
CA LEU A 54 10.16 -5.66 4.36
C LEU A 54 10.78 -6.80 5.16
N ASN A 55 10.40 -8.05 4.89
CA ASN A 55 10.94 -9.23 5.57
C ASN A 55 12.36 -9.58 5.11
N THR A 56 12.72 -9.30 3.86
CA THR A 56 14.09 -9.47 3.35
C THR A 56 15.01 -8.29 3.72
N GLY A 57 14.47 -7.22 4.31
CA GLY A 57 15.23 -6.01 4.66
C GLY A 57 15.60 -5.14 3.47
N ALA A 58 15.08 -5.41 2.28
CA ALA A 58 15.26 -4.56 1.10
C ALA A 58 14.47 -3.25 1.20
N LEU A 59 13.37 -3.25 1.96
CA LEU A 59 12.66 -2.06 2.39
C LEU A 59 12.79 -1.92 3.90
N ASP A 60 13.15 -0.72 4.35
CA ASP A 60 13.13 -0.40 5.77
C ASP A 60 11.68 -0.23 6.24
N ARG A 61 11.34 -0.82 7.41
CA ARG A 61 10.04 -0.63 8.06
C ARG A 61 9.99 0.80 8.59
N ARG A 62 9.63 1.72 7.69
CA ARG A 62 9.28 3.11 7.95
C ARG A 62 8.35 3.18 9.16
N LYS A 63 8.88 3.61 10.30
CA LYS A 63 8.09 3.81 11.53
C LYS A 63 7.27 5.08 11.34
N TRP A 64 5.96 4.94 11.34
CA TRP A 64 5.06 6.09 11.30
C TRP A 64 4.81 6.54 12.75
N THR A 65 5.04 7.80 13.04
CA THR A 65 4.69 8.39 14.35
C THR A 65 3.54 9.35 14.17
N LEU A 66 2.58 9.28 15.08
CA LEU A 66 1.54 10.28 15.19
C LEU A 66 2.15 11.53 15.84
N LYS A 67 2.37 12.60 15.07
CA LYS A 67 2.69 13.92 15.60
C LYS A 67 1.51 14.84 15.32
N ASP A 68 0.96 15.44 16.38
CA ASP A 68 -0.11 16.45 16.30
C ASP A 68 -1.32 16.06 15.44
N GLY A 69 -1.73 14.79 15.54
CA GLY A 69 -2.89 14.25 14.80
C GLY A 69 -2.64 13.93 13.32
N GLN A 70 -1.41 14.07 12.83
CA GLN A 70 -1.00 13.67 11.49
C GLN A 70 -0.01 12.49 11.54
N LEU A 71 -0.18 11.52 10.64
CA LEU A 71 0.75 10.41 10.45
C LEU A 71 1.99 10.92 9.72
N VAL A 72 3.06 11.16 10.46
CA VAL A 72 4.34 11.62 9.90
C VAL A 72 5.29 10.44 9.79
N LEU A 73 5.94 10.33 8.63
CA LEU A 73 6.99 9.36 8.39
C LEU A 73 8.24 9.71 9.23
N LEU A 74 8.70 8.82 10.11
CA LEU A 74 10.02 8.98 10.73
C LEU A 74 11.07 8.81 9.64
N THR A 75 11.61 9.94 9.19
CA THR A 75 12.78 9.96 8.33
C THR A 75 13.99 9.81 9.26
N PRO A 76 14.95 8.92 8.98
CA PRO A 76 16.11 8.68 9.85
C PRO A 76 17.09 9.86 9.98
N ASP A 77 16.79 11.03 9.39
CA ASP A 77 17.67 12.19 9.27
C ASP A 77 17.11 13.43 9.99
N GLN A 78 16.55 13.25 11.20
CA GLN A 78 16.22 14.36 12.08
C GLN A 78 16.95 14.15 13.42
N PRO A 79 18.01 14.94 13.72
CA PRO A 79 18.62 14.92 15.03
C PRO A 79 17.54 15.29 16.06
N SER A 80 17.50 14.53 17.14
CA SER A 80 16.68 14.82 18.32
C SER A 80 16.88 16.27 18.73
N LEU A 81 15.93 17.14 18.39
CA LEU A 81 15.81 18.46 18.99
C LEU A 81 15.40 18.24 20.44
N SER A 82 16.43 18.17 21.28
CA SER A 82 16.36 18.43 22.71
C SER A 82 15.76 19.80 22.94
N SER A 83 14.67 19.87 23.70
CA SER A 83 14.38 20.88 24.72
C SER A 83 13.16 20.45 25.50
#